data_AF-A0A015JIH9-F1
#
_entry.id   AF-A0A015JIH9-F1
#
_cell.length_a   1.000
_cell.length_b   1.000
_cell.length_c   1.000
_cell.angle_alpha   90.00
_cell.angle_beta   90.00
_cell.angle_gamma   90.00
#
_symmetry.space_group_name_H-M   'P 1'
#
loop_
_entity.id
_entity.type
_entity.pdbx_description
1 polymer ?
#
loop_
_entity_poly.entity_id
_entity_poly.type
_entity_poly.pdbx_seq_one_letter_code
_entity_poly.pdbx_strand_id
1 'polypeptide(L)'
;MSSHRRACINHHKQLDIFHGPRDNNIPHYSKAVSFKNFHACRLYNRWTKGHVKEIYSNRLGISYNTKYYTYPINNVAKKGLKSIYNKFYFNFQDRKSKSPNVSKRQHACFEGLCKRVFKHSCIKEDRPVEDILLAAR
;
A
#
# COMPACT_ATOMS: atom_id res chain seq x y z
N MET A 1 -5.38 22.11 -1.73
CA MET A 1 -5.02 21.57 -0.39
C MET A 1 -3.81 20.63 -0.51
N SER A 2 -2.60 21.10 -0.19
CA SER A 2 -1.37 20.30 -0.16
C SER A 2 -0.52 20.66 1.08
N SER A 3 -0.82 20.00 2.20
CA SER A 3 0.04 20.00 3.40
C SER A 3 -0.06 18.66 4.12
N HIS A 4 0.03 17.56 3.37
CA HIS A 4 -0.15 16.19 3.91
C HIS A 4 -1.50 15.93 4.60
N ARG A 5 -2.47 16.84 4.46
CA ARG A 5 -3.84 16.68 4.95
C ARG A 5 -4.62 15.87 3.93
N ARG A 6 -5.06 14.67 4.32
CA ARG A 6 -6.13 13.96 3.61
C ARG A 6 -7.44 14.61 4.02
N ALA A 7 -8.39 14.77 3.10
CA ALA A 7 -9.73 15.19 3.48
C ALA A 7 -10.31 14.19 4.50
N CYS A 8 -11.26 14.60 5.34
CA CYS A 8 -12.01 13.62 6.13
C CYS A 8 -12.94 12.81 5.21
N ILE A 9 -13.48 11.69 5.68
CA ILE A 9 -14.32 10.81 4.85
C ILE A 9 -15.54 11.52 4.23
N ASN A 10 -16.04 12.57 4.90
CA ASN A 10 -17.14 13.40 4.41
C ASN A 10 -16.68 14.37 3.30
N HIS A 11 -15.51 14.99 3.47
CA HIS A 11 -14.91 15.89 2.48
C HIS A 11 -14.15 15.17 1.36
N HIS A 12 -13.97 13.84 1.47
CA HIS A 12 -13.37 13.01 0.42
C HIS A 12 -14.16 13.08 -0.89
N LYS A 13 -15.50 13.16 -0.83
CA LYS A 13 -16.38 13.23 -2.01
C LYS A 13 -16.24 14.53 -2.80
N GLN A 14 -15.73 15.58 -2.18
CA GLN A 14 -15.56 16.92 -2.76
C GLN A 14 -14.17 17.12 -3.39
N LEU A 15 -13.31 16.11 -3.34
CA LEU A 15 -12.01 16.15 -4.02
C LEU A 15 -12.16 15.50 -5.39
N ASP A 16 -12.29 16.31 -6.44
CA ASP A 16 -12.41 15.86 -7.85
C ASP A 16 -11.30 14.89 -8.30
N ILE A 17 -10.16 14.92 -7.61
CA ILE A 17 -8.95 14.15 -7.93
C ILE A 17 -8.97 12.76 -7.26
N PHE A 18 -9.85 12.53 -6.28
CA PHE A 18 -9.83 11.32 -5.46
C PHE A 18 -10.93 10.35 -5.88
N HIS A 19 -10.60 9.44 -6.80
CA HIS A 19 -11.42 8.28 -7.10
C HIS A 19 -11.19 7.21 -6.04
N GLY A 20 -12.18 6.95 -5.19
CA GLY A 20 -12.18 5.78 -4.33
C GLY A 20 -12.18 4.50 -5.19
N PRO A 21 -11.66 3.38 -4.68
CA PRO A 21 -11.71 2.10 -5.40
C PRO A 21 -13.14 1.62 -5.72
N ARG A 22 -14.15 2.23 -5.09
CA ARG A 22 -15.58 1.96 -5.32
C ARG A 22 -16.22 2.88 -6.36
N ASP A 23 -15.61 4.00 -6.66
CA ASP A 23 -16.27 5.04 -7.45
C ASP A 23 -16.17 4.75 -8.95
N ASN A 24 -15.34 3.78 -9.38
CA ASN A 24 -15.17 3.29 -10.77
C ASN A 24 -15.15 4.38 -11.86
N ASN A 25 -14.80 5.60 -11.49
CA ASN A 25 -14.84 6.75 -12.37
C ASN A 25 -13.58 6.77 -13.22
N ILE A 26 -13.76 6.96 -14.53
CA ILE A 26 -12.68 7.17 -15.48
C ILE A 26 -12.46 8.68 -15.55
N PRO A 27 -11.24 9.19 -15.34
CA PRO A 27 -10.99 10.62 -15.47
C PRO A 27 -11.33 11.10 -16.89
N HIS A 28 -11.92 12.29 -17.03
CA HIS A 28 -12.35 12.83 -18.34
C HIS A 28 -11.21 12.88 -19.39
N TYR A 29 -9.97 13.05 -18.96
CA TYR A 29 -8.80 13.07 -19.86
C TYR A 29 -8.34 11.67 -20.32
N SER A 30 -8.90 10.59 -19.77
CA SER A 30 -8.48 9.22 -20.07
C SER A 30 -9.25 8.67 -21.27
N LYS A 31 -8.51 8.13 -22.24
CA LYS A 31 -9.07 7.42 -23.42
C LYS A 31 -9.50 5.98 -23.12
N ALA A 32 -9.50 5.56 -21.85
CA ALA A 32 -9.83 4.20 -21.47
C ALA A 32 -11.32 3.91 -21.67
N VAL A 33 -11.63 2.79 -22.31
CA VAL A 33 -13.01 2.36 -22.64
C VAL A 33 -13.80 1.91 -21.41
N SER A 34 -13.11 1.48 -20.35
CA SER A 34 -13.72 1.06 -19.09
C SER A 34 -12.79 1.35 -17.92
N PHE A 35 -13.33 1.37 -16.70
CA PHE A 35 -12.51 1.52 -15.50
C PHE A 35 -11.50 0.39 -15.33
N LYS A 36 -11.89 -0.84 -15.72
CA LYS A 36 -10.99 -2.00 -15.75
C LYS A 36 -9.80 -1.74 -16.70
N ASN A 37 -10.08 -1.23 -17.90
CA ASN A 37 -9.05 -0.87 -18.87
C ASN A 37 -8.15 0.27 -18.34
N PHE A 38 -8.73 1.32 -17.76
CA PHE A 38 -7.98 2.42 -17.15
C PHE A 38 -7.02 1.91 -16.06
N HIS A 39 -7.53 1.06 -15.16
CA HIS A 39 -6.74 0.49 -14.08
C HIS A 39 -5.61 -0.39 -14.61
N ALA A 40 -5.89 -1.27 -15.58
CA ALA A 40 -4.91 -2.14 -16.20
C ALA A 40 -3.79 -1.34 -16.91
N CYS A 41 -4.16 -0.34 -17.71
CA CYS A 41 -3.21 0.55 -18.38
C CYS A 41 -2.31 1.29 -17.38
N ARG A 42 -2.87 1.74 -16.25
CA ARG A 42 -2.10 2.42 -15.20
C ARG A 42 -1.11 1.48 -14.51
N LEU A 43 -1.49 0.23 -14.24
CA LEU A 43 -0.60 -0.78 -13.69
C LEU A 43 0.54 -1.13 -14.66
N TYR A 44 0.20 -1.38 -15.93
CA TYR A 44 1.18 -1.62 -16.99
C TYR A 44 2.19 -0.48 -17.09
N ASN A 45 1.71 0.77 -17.17
CA ASN A 45 2.57 1.95 -17.28
C ASN A 45 3.49 2.14 -16.07
N ARG A 46 3.02 1.81 -14.86
CA ARG A 46 3.86 1.87 -13.65
C ARG A 46 4.93 0.79 -13.64
N TRP A 47 4.57 -0.42 -14.06
CA TRP A 47 5.51 -1.53 -14.14
C TRP A 47 6.56 -1.31 -15.23
N THR A 48 6.14 -0.99 -16.47
CA THR A 48 7.06 -0.82 -17.61
C THR A 48 8.06 0.31 -17.38
N LYS A 49 7.63 1.40 -16.73
CA LYS A 49 8.51 2.52 -16.35
C LYS A 49 9.36 2.25 -15.11
N GLY A 50 9.22 1.11 -14.46
CA GLY A 50 9.90 0.80 -13.20
C GLY A 50 9.60 1.79 -12.09
N HIS A 51 8.42 2.43 -12.09
CA HIS A 51 8.12 3.57 -11.23
C HIS A 51 8.18 3.17 -9.76
N VAL A 52 9.14 3.74 -9.03
CA VAL A 52 9.26 3.60 -7.58
C VAL A 52 8.49 4.73 -6.90
N LYS A 53 7.57 4.36 -6.01
CA LYS A 53 6.85 5.30 -5.15
C LYS A 53 7.34 5.19 -3.71
N GLU A 54 7.90 6.26 -3.19
CA GLU A 54 8.16 6.41 -1.76
C GLU A 54 6.85 6.70 -1.01
N ILE A 55 6.66 6.05 0.13
CA ILE A 55 5.50 6.19 0.98
C ILE A 55 5.98 6.45 2.40
N TYR A 56 5.52 7.55 2.99
CA TYR A 56 5.70 7.85 4.40
C TYR A 56 4.34 7.85 5.11
N SER A 57 4.25 7.16 6.24
CA SER A 57 3.05 7.11 7.09
C SER A 57 3.21 8.05 8.27
N ASN A 58 2.60 9.23 8.19
CA ASN A 58 2.56 10.18 9.31
C ASN A 58 1.98 9.58 10.59
N ARG A 59 1.06 8.61 10.46
CA ARG A 59 0.40 7.97 11.61
C ARG A 59 1.30 6.97 12.33
N LEU A 60 2.14 6.25 11.58
CA LEU A 60 2.95 5.15 12.12
C LEU A 60 4.43 5.56 12.29
N GLY A 61 4.85 6.64 11.64
CA GLY A 61 6.25 7.06 11.58
C GLY A 61 7.14 6.07 10.83
N ILE A 62 6.63 5.42 9.79
CA ILE A 62 7.41 4.48 8.96
C ILE A 62 7.44 4.98 7.51
N SER A 63 8.52 4.68 6.81
CA SER A 63 8.63 4.84 5.36
C SER A 63 8.99 3.54 4.66
N TYR A 64 8.55 3.41 3.42
CA TYR A 64 8.94 2.32 2.54
C TYR A 64 8.72 2.72 1.08
N ASN A 65 9.43 2.04 0.19
CA ASN A 65 9.25 2.18 -1.25
C ASN A 65 8.33 1.08 -1.78
N THR A 66 7.61 1.42 -2.85
CA THR A 66 6.76 0.48 -3.57
C THR A 66 7.02 0.53 -5.06
N LYS A 67 7.02 -0.62 -5.71
CA LYS A 67 7.07 -0.73 -7.18
C LYS A 67 6.18 -1.87 -7.63
N TYR A 68 5.80 -1.86 -8.90
CA TYR A 68 5.12 -2.99 -9.51
C TYR A 68 6.13 -3.89 -10.22
N TYR A 69 5.91 -5.19 -10.16
CA TYR A 69 6.66 -6.20 -10.91
C TYR A 69 5.69 -7.25 -11.46
N THR A 70 6.15 -8.00 -12.46
CA THR A 70 5.42 -9.13 -13.04
C THR A 70 6.12 -10.43 -12.65
N TYR A 71 5.34 -11.48 -12.43
CA TYR A 71 5.92 -12.82 -12.36
C TYR A 71 6.14 -13.36 -13.77
N PRO A 72 7.15 -14.24 -13.96
CA PRO A 72 7.22 -15.07 -15.16
C PRO A 72 5.89 -15.81 -15.35
N ILE A 73 5.41 -15.90 -16.60
CA ILE A 73 4.14 -16.56 -16.96
C ILE A 73 4.02 -17.96 -16.33
N ASN A 74 5.12 -18.70 -16.30
CA ASN A 74 5.17 -20.04 -15.71
C ASN A 74 4.82 -20.05 -14.22
N ASN A 75 5.19 -19.01 -13.47
CA ASN A 75 4.84 -18.89 -12.06
C ASN A 75 3.38 -18.51 -11.86
N VAL A 76 2.81 -17.68 -12.75
CA VAL A 76 1.39 -17.30 -12.69
C VAL A 76 0.52 -18.54 -12.92
N ALA A 77 0.82 -19.30 -13.97
CA ALA A 77 0.11 -20.52 -14.33
C ALA A 77 0.27 -21.63 -13.27
N LYS A 78 1.50 -21.92 -12.83
CA LYS A 78 1.76 -23.00 -11.86
C LYS A 78 1.25 -22.70 -10.46
N LYS A 79 1.32 -21.44 -10.00
CA LYS A 79 0.89 -21.04 -8.64
C LYS A 79 -0.58 -20.59 -8.57
N GLY A 80 -1.32 -20.66 -9.68
CA GLY A 80 -2.73 -20.25 -9.73
C GLY A 80 -2.95 -18.78 -9.37
N LEU A 81 -1.98 -17.91 -9.66
CA LEU A 81 -2.08 -16.49 -9.31
C LEU A 81 -3.11 -15.80 -10.20
N LYS A 82 -4.05 -15.08 -9.58
CA LYS A 82 -5.12 -14.36 -10.28
C LYS A 82 -4.67 -13.01 -10.88
N SER A 83 -3.47 -12.53 -10.54
CA SER A 83 -2.96 -11.22 -10.96
C SER A 83 -1.59 -11.31 -11.64
N ILE A 84 -1.46 -10.63 -12.78
CA ILE A 84 -0.19 -10.53 -13.53
C ILE A 84 0.80 -9.60 -12.80
N TYR A 85 0.30 -8.47 -12.31
CA TYR A 85 1.09 -7.47 -11.59
C TYR A 85 1.00 -7.68 -10.09
N ASN A 86 2.15 -7.57 -9.43
CA ASN A 86 2.26 -7.61 -7.98
C ASN A 86 2.97 -6.36 -7.47
N LYS A 87 2.58 -5.93 -6.28
CA LYS A 87 3.17 -4.77 -5.64
C LYS A 87 4.28 -5.24 -4.70
N PHE A 88 5.50 -4.82 -4.99
CA PHE A 88 6.68 -5.08 -4.16
C PHE A 88 6.88 -3.93 -3.19
N TYR A 89 7.20 -4.26 -1.94
CA TYR A 89 7.46 -3.33 -0.85
C TYR A 89 8.91 -3.54 -0.41
N PHE A 90 9.69 -2.47 -0.32
CA PHE A 90 11.12 -2.54 0.01
C PHE A 90 11.60 -1.25 0.68
N ASN A 91 12.85 -1.23 1.15
CA ASN A 91 13.45 -0.10 1.86
C ASN A 91 12.59 0.37 3.05
N PHE A 92 12.14 -0.59 3.87
CA PHE A 92 11.43 -0.26 5.10
C PHE A 92 12.36 0.48 6.06
N GLN A 93 11.88 1.60 6.60
CA GLN A 93 12.61 2.43 7.55
C GLN A 93 11.65 2.90 8.64
N ASP A 94 12.13 2.83 9.90
CA ASP A 94 11.46 3.53 10.99
C ASP A 94 11.92 4.99 11.01
N ARG A 95 11.02 5.90 10.64
CA ARG A 95 11.30 7.32 10.45
C ARG A 95 10.33 8.14 11.30
N LYS A 96 10.52 8.10 12.63
CA LYS A 96 9.69 8.85 13.56
C LYS A 96 9.84 10.36 13.39
N SER A 97 8.80 11.09 13.80
CA SER A 97 8.82 12.54 13.88
C SER A 97 9.86 13.03 14.89
N LYS A 98 10.49 14.17 14.61
CA LYS A 98 11.40 14.84 15.55
C LYS A 98 10.69 15.37 16.80
N SER A 99 9.37 15.59 16.73
CA SER A 99 8.58 16.04 17.88
C SER A 99 8.34 14.87 18.85
N PRO A 100 8.75 14.95 20.12
CA PRO A 100 8.63 13.84 21.07
C PRO A 100 7.20 13.34 21.25
N ASN A 101 6.23 14.26 21.34
CA ASN A 101 4.82 13.92 21.49
C ASN A 101 4.26 13.18 20.27
N VAL A 102 4.67 13.61 19.07
CA VAL A 102 4.25 12.95 17.83
C VAL A 102 4.93 11.60 17.68
N SER A 103 6.23 11.50 18.00
CA SER A 103 6.98 10.24 17.97
C SER A 103 6.36 9.18 18.89
N LYS A 104 6.05 9.54 20.14
CA LYS A 104 5.36 8.64 21.09
C LYS A 104 4.02 8.13 20.53
N ARG A 105 3.21 9.01 19.94
CA ARG A 105 1.94 8.64 19.31
C ARG A 105 2.12 7.72 18.10
N GLN A 106 3.11 8.00 17.26
CA GLN A 106 3.44 7.17 16.10
C GLN A 106 3.87 5.76 16.51
N HIS A 107 4.73 5.68 17.52
CA HIS A 107 5.20 4.42 18.09
C HIS A 107 4.02 3.60 18.64
N ALA A 108 3.18 4.19 19.50
CA ALA A 108 2.01 3.51 20.05
C ALA A 108 1.03 3.03 18.94
N CYS A 109 0.84 3.82 17.88
CA CYS A 109 0.02 3.41 16.74
C CYS A 109 0.64 2.25 15.95
N PHE A 110 1.96 2.25 15.78
CA PHE A 110 2.68 1.18 15.09
C PHE A 110 2.58 -0.12 15.88
N GLU A 111 2.91 -0.10 17.17
CA GLU A 111 2.79 -1.29 18.03
C GLU A 111 1.36 -1.82 18.09
N GLY A 112 0.36 -0.92 18.23
CA GLY A 112 -1.04 -1.31 18.24
C GLY A 112 -1.48 -1.97 16.93
N LEU A 113 -0.91 -1.56 15.79
CA LEU A 113 -1.15 -2.19 14.50
C LEU A 113 -0.49 -3.56 14.42
N CYS A 114 0.79 -3.67 14.81
CA CYS A 114 1.50 -4.96 14.88
C CYS A 114 0.74 -5.94 15.76
N LYS A 115 0.40 -5.56 16.99
CA LYS A 115 -0.40 -6.37 17.91
C LYS A 115 -1.71 -6.82 17.25
N ARG A 116 -2.41 -5.96 16.52
CA ARG A 116 -3.66 -6.34 15.84
C ARG A 116 -3.44 -7.37 14.72
N VAL A 117 -2.42 -7.17 13.89
CA VAL A 117 -2.08 -8.10 12.79
C VAL A 117 -1.70 -9.45 13.38
N PHE A 118 -0.84 -9.46 14.40
CA PHE A 118 -0.32 -10.70 14.98
C PHE A 118 -1.25 -11.33 16.03
N LYS A 119 -2.26 -10.63 16.55
CA LYS A 119 -3.22 -11.18 17.54
C LYS A 119 -3.96 -12.41 17.02
N HIS A 120 -4.30 -12.43 15.73
CA HIS A 120 -5.02 -13.55 15.12
C HIS A 120 -4.09 -14.64 14.57
N SER A 121 -2.78 -14.44 14.67
CA SER A 121 -1.80 -15.32 14.05
C SER A 121 -1.41 -16.54 14.91
N CYS A 122 -1.85 -16.60 16.18
CA CYS A 122 -1.42 -17.62 17.15
C CYS A 122 0.13 -17.76 17.27
N ILE A 123 0.87 -16.72 16.86
CA ILE A 123 2.32 -16.69 16.90
C ILE A 123 2.76 -16.30 18.32
N LYS A 124 3.45 -17.23 18.98
CA LYS A 124 4.19 -16.96 20.23
C LYS A 124 5.51 -16.27 19.85
N GLU A 125 6.05 -15.44 20.75
CA GLU A 125 7.22 -14.57 20.52
C GLU A 125 8.51 -15.31 20.09
N ASP A 126 8.53 -16.64 20.18
CA ASP A 126 9.72 -17.49 20.08
C ASP A 126 9.81 -18.33 18.77
N ARG A 127 9.13 -17.92 17.69
CA ARG A 127 9.05 -18.70 16.44
C ARG A 127 9.91 -18.17 15.28
N PRO A 128 10.28 -19.06 14.33
CA PRO A 128 11.05 -18.70 13.15
C PRO A 128 10.37 -17.62 12.30
N VAL A 129 11.20 -16.79 11.66
CA VAL A 129 10.82 -15.57 10.92
C VAL A 129 9.78 -15.87 9.82
N GLU A 130 9.82 -17.07 9.25
CA GLU A 130 8.94 -17.54 8.20
C GLU A 130 7.47 -17.59 8.64
N ASP A 131 7.19 -18.00 9.87
CA ASP A 131 5.82 -18.06 10.42
C ASP A 131 5.25 -16.64 10.61
N ILE A 132 6.10 -15.71 11.05
CA ILE A 132 5.76 -14.28 11.19
C ILE A 132 5.42 -13.68 9.81
N LEU A 133 6.18 -14.02 8.78
CA LEU A 133 5.95 -13.56 7.42
C LEU A 133 4.67 -14.14 6.81
N LEU A 134 4.29 -15.38 7.14
CA LEU A 134 3.04 -16.00 6.68
C LEU A 134 1.82 -15.35 7.34
N ALA A 135 1.89 -15.02 8.62
CA ALA A 135 0.79 -14.35 9.32
C ALA A 135 0.59 -12.88 8.93
N ALA A 136 1.63 -12.23 8.42
CA ALA A 136 1.56 -10.85 7.96
C ALA A 136 1.00 -10.69 6.53
N ARG A 137 0.66 -11.79 5.84
CA ARG A 137 0.04 -11.79 4.50
C ARG A 137 -1.46 -11.54 4.54
#